data_AF-A0A4Q5QE70-F1
#
_entry.id   AF-A0A4Q5QE70-F1
#
_cell.length_a   1.000
_cell.length_b   1.000
_cell.length_c   1.000
_cell.angle_alpha   90.00
_cell.angle_beta   90.00
_cell.angle_gamma   90.00
#
_symmetry.space_group_name_H-M   'P 1'
#
loop_
_entity.id
_entity.type
_entity.pdbx_description
1 polymer ?
#
loop_
_entity_poly.entity_id
_entity_poly.type
_entity_poly.pdbx_seq_one_letter_code
_entity_poly.pdbx_strand_id
1 'polypeptide(L)' 'MRNHIISADDFGLSVEVNEAIELAHRRGILTTASLMVAGPAAADAVRRDDVVPQISSGTARA' A
#
# COMPACT_ATOMS: atom_id res chain seq x y z
N MET A 1 17.17 12.80 15.74
CA MET A 1 16.82 11.98 14.55
C MET A 1 15.40 12.33 14.14
N ARG A 2 15.12 12.53 12.84
CA ARG A 2 13.77 12.80 12.32
C ARG A 2 13.27 11.57 11.58
N ASN A 3 12.12 11.05 11.99
CA ASN A 3 11.47 9.92 11.33
C ASN A 3 10.42 10.50 10.37
N HIS A 4 10.57 10.23 9.07
CA HIS A 4 9.63 10.70 8.06
C HIS A 4 8.66 9.58 7.71
N ILE A 5 7.38 9.91 7.61
CA ILE A 5 6.36 9.01 7.08
C ILE A 5 6.16 9.39 5.61
N ILE A 6 6.36 8.42 4.72
CA ILE A 6 6.11 8.57 3.29
C ILE A 6 5.00 7.58 2.95
N SER A 7 3.84 8.12 2.57
CA SER A 7 2.64 7.34 2.28
C SER A 7 2.36 7.30 0.78
N ALA A 8 1.76 6.21 0.33
CA ALA A 8 1.03 6.16 -0.94
C ALA A 8 -0.47 6.02 -0.67
N ASP A 9 -1.27 6.52 -1.60
CA ASP A 9 -2.71 6.32 -1.64
C ASP A 9 -3.08 5.32 -2.74
N ASP A 10 -4.37 4.99 -2.85
CA ASP A 10 -4.94 4.16 -3.90
C ASP A 10 -4.48 2.68 -3.92
N PHE A 11 -3.89 2.17 -2.83
CA PHE A 11 -3.63 0.74 -2.74
C PHE A 11 -4.96 -0.02 -2.79
N GLY A 12 -5.09 -0.99 -3.68
CA GLY A 12 -6.35 -1.67 -4.00
C GLY A 12 -7.13 -1.07 -5.19
N LEU A 13 -6.66 0.02 -5.81
CA LEU A 13 -7.30 0.61 -6.99
C LEU A 13 -7.13 -0.23 -8.27
N SER A 14 -5.93 -0.72 -8.54
CA SER A 14 -5.64 -1.62 -9.68
C SER A 14 -4.43 -2.49 -9.37
N VAL A 15 -4.21 -3.56 -10.13
CA VAL A 15 -3.06 -4.46 -9.93
C VAL A 15 -1.75 -3.71 -10.19
N GLU A 16 -1.72 -2.84 -11.21
CA GLU A 16 -0.55 -2.03 -11.56
C GLU A 16 -0.21 -1.02 -10.46
N VAL A 17 -1.24 -0.40 -9.85
CA VAL A 17 -1.05 0.50 -8.70
C VAL A 17 -0.49 -0.29 -7.51
N ASN A 18 -1.04 -1.47 -7.24
CA ASN A 18 -0.54 -2.35 -6.17
C ASN A 18 0.93 -2.74 -6.38
N GLU A 19 1.33 -3.06 -7.61
CA GLU A 19 2.71 -3.39 -7.97
C GLU A 19 3.67 -2.22 -7.75
N ALA A 20 3.27 -1.02 -8.16
CA ALA A 20 4.07 0.18 -7.97
C ALA A 20 4.29 0.49 -6.48
N ILE A 21 3.22 0.40 -5.69
CA ILE A 21 3.25 0.63 -4.24
C ILE A 21 4.11 -0.42 -3.54
N GLU A 22 3.92 -1.70 -3.86
CA GLU A 22 4.72 -2.79 -3.31
C GLU A 22 6.22 -2.61 -3.65
N LEU A 23 6.54 -2.28 -4.90
CA LEU A 23 7.92 -2.04 -5.32
C LEU A 23 8.54 -0.86 -4.58
N ALA A 24 7.81 0.26 -4.46
CA ALA A 24 8.30 1.46 -3.78
C ALA A 24 8.52 1.19 -2.29
N HIS A 25 7.63 0.42 -1.65
CA HIS A 25 7.80 0.00 -0.27
C HIS A 25 9.00 -0.96 -0.10
N ARG A 26 9.14 -1.99 -0.96
CA ARG A 26 10.30 -2.90 -0.95
C ARG A 26 11.64 -2.19 -1.18
N ARG A 27 11.63 -1.05 -1.87
CA ARG A 27 12.81 -0.18 -2.07
C ARG A 27 13.07 0.79 -0.90
N GLY A 28 12.25 0.76 0.14
CA GLY A 28 12.37 1.63 1.31
C GLY A 28 11.94 3.08 1.06
N ILE A 29 11.22 3.34 -0.04
CA ILE A 29 10.72 4.69 -0.37
C ILE A 29 9.45 4.97 0.45
N LEU A 30 8.50 4.03 0.43
CA LEU A 30 7.25 4.15 1.18
C LEU A 30 7.39 3.49 2.55
N THR A 31 6.85 4.14 3.56
CA THR A 31 6.73 3.59 4.92
C THR A 31 5.33 3.04 5.21
N THR A 32 4.33 3.46 4.45
CA THR A 32 2.90 3.09 4.66
C THR A 32 2.11 3.31 3.38
N ALA A 33 0.91 2.73 3.26
CA ALA A 33 -0.04 3.06 2.21
C ALA A 33 -1.49 3.03 2.74
N SER A 34 -2.43 3.64 2.02
CA SER A 34 -3.87 3.55 2.34
C SER A 34 -4.58 2.56 1.41
N LEU A 35 -5.26 1.58 2.00
CA LEU A 35 -6.04 0.56 1.29
C LEU A 35 -7.47 1.08 1.02
N MET A 36 -7.80 1.07 -0.27
CA MET A 36 -9.15 1.17 -0.80
C MET A 36 -9.85 -0.19 -0.66
N VAL A 37 -10.54 -0.41 0.46
CA VAL A 37 -11.22 -1.68 0.77
C VAL A 37 -12.28 -2.07 -0.27
N ALA A 38 -12.95 -1.08 -0.87
CA ALA A 38 -13.92 -1.29 -1.94
C ALA A 38 -13.31 -1.16 -3.36
N GLY A 39 -11.98 -1.04 -3.45
CA GLY A 39 -11.27 -0.94 -4.73
C GLY A 39 -11.31 -2.26 -5.50
N PRO A 40 -11.32 -2.23 -6.85
CA PRO A 40 -11.49 -3.43 -7.66
C PRO A 40 -10.30 -4.40 -7.55
N ALA A 41 -9.15 -3.95 -7.05
CA ALA A 41 -7.97 -4.78 -6.78
C ALA A 41 -7.64 -4.91 -5.28
N ALA A 42 -8.61 -4.67 -4.38
CA ALA A 42 -8.39 -4.76 -2.93
C ALA A 42 -7.92 -6.15 -2.48
N ALA A 43 -8.47 -7.21 -3.08
CA ALA A 43 -8.06 -8.59 -2.76
C ALA A 43 -6.59 -8.86 -3.17
N ASP A 44 -6.15 -8.30 -4.30
CA ASP A 44 -4.75 -8.38 -4.72
C ASP A 44 -3.84 -7.61 -3.76
N ALA A 45 -4.27 -6.42 -3.33
CA ALA A 45 -3.55 -5.59 -2.39
C ALA A 45 -3.33 -6.30 -1.03
N VAL A 46 -4.38 -6.89 -0.46
CA VAL A 46 -4.31 -7.65 0.81
C VAL A 46 -3.35 -8.84 0.68
N ARG A 47 -3.43 -9.60 -0.43
CA ARG A 47 -2.54 -10.73 -0.67
C ARG A 47 -1.05 -10.33 -0.74
N ARG A 48 -0.75 -9.11 -1.20
CA ARG A 48 0.62 -8.58 -1.23
C ARG A 48 1.07 -8.10 0.15
N ASP A 49 0.17 -7.50 0.93
CA ASP A 49 0.43 -7.08 2.32
C ASP A 49 0.79 -8.27 3.22
N ASP A 50 0.07 -9.39 3.09
CA ASP A 50 0.39 -10.64 3.81
C ASP A 50 1.82 -11.16 3.55
N VAL A 51 2.39 -10.83 2.38
CA VAL A 51 3.76 -11.22 1.99
C VAL A 51 4.78 -10.14 2.36
N VAL A 52 4.35 -8.89 2.52
CA VAL A 52 5.19 -7.73 2.84
C VAL A 52 4.67 -7.06 4.13
N PRO A 53 4.92 -7.67 5.31
CA PRO A 53 4.26 -7.33 6.57
C PRO A 53 4.65 -5.96 7.17
N GLN A 54 5.30 -5.08 6.40
CA GLN A 54 5.70 -3.75 6.81
C GLN A 54 4.85 -2.64 6.17
N ILE A 55 3.95 -2.95 5.23
CA ILE A 55 3.07 -1.92 4.65
C ILE A 55 1.83 -1.78 5.53
N SER A 56 1.87 -0.84 6.49
CA SER A 56 0.66 -0.52 7.25
C SER A 56 -0.40 0.01 6.30
N SER A 57 -1.47 -0.76 6.05
CA SER A 57 -2.59 -0.37 5.22
C SER A 57 -3.62 0.41 6.07
N GLY A 58 -3.64 1.74 5.97
CA GLY A 58 -4.70 2.56 6.56
C GLY A 58 -5.98 2.45 5.73
N THR A 59 -7.17 2.44 6.32
CA THR A 59 -8.41 2.48 5.50
C THR A 59 -8.65 3.90 4.98
N ALA A 60 -8.55 4.09 3.66
CA ALA A 60 -9.00 5.33 3.05
C ALA A 60 -10.55 5.34 3.12
N ARG A 61 -11.13 6.28 3.89
CA ARG A 61 -12.56 6.54 3.78
C ARG A 61 -12.82 7.11 2.39
N ALA A 62 -13.69 6.44 1.64
CA ALA A 62 -14.16 6.88 0.33
C ALA A 62 -14.80 8.27 0.39
#